data_AF-A0A031LHH2-F1
#
_entry.id   AF-A0A031LHH2-F1
#
_cell.length_a   1.000
_cell.length_b   1.000
_cell.length_c   1.000
_cell.angle_alpha   90.00
_cell.angle_beta   90.00
_cell.angle_gamma   90.00
#
_symmetry.space_group_name_H-M   'P 1'
#
loop_
_entity.id
_entity.type
_entity.pdbx_description
1 polymer ?
#
loop_
_entity_poly.entity_id
_entity_poly.type
_entity_poly.pdbx_seq_one_letter_code
_entity_poly.pdbx_strand_id
1 'polypeptide(L)'
;MEIQDLIYQLSSRDKNVKHEAWLETEKIINSGNLQLLLNLLCFTDHGTRYRAWNLLPKFLDRIKANEVRERLPCLLEMLKDEDINVRRLTWYNVLPQIFQFLDKEELKRIRKYCEEVASDDWKELLDETCREIEL
;
A
#
# COMPACT_ATOMS: atom_id res chain seq x y z
N MET A 1 7.90 -22.22 -10.41
CA MET A 1 6.93 -22.07 -9.32
C MET A 1 5.68 -21.47 -9.92
N GLU A 2 4.51 -22.03 -9.63
CA GLU A 2 3.25 -21.51 -10.18
C GLU A 2 2.83 -20.24 -9.42
N ILE A 3 2.02 -19.39 -10.04
CA ILE A 3 1.52 -18.17 -9.38
C ILE A 3 0.75 -18.51 -8.10
N GLN A 4 0.01 -19.62 -8.08
CA GLN A 4 -0.73 -20.06 -6.89
C GLN A 4 0.20 -20.39 -5.72
N ASP A 5 1.34 -21.02 -5.99
CA ASP A 5 2.35 -21.31 -4.97
C ASP A 5 2.94 -20.01 -4.39
N LEU A 6 3.23 -19.03 -5.26
CA LEU A 6 3.71 -17.72 -4.83
C LEU A 6 2.68 -17.02 -3.95
N ILE A 7 1.42 -16.99 -4.36
CA ILE A 7 0.32 -16.41 -3.60
C ILE A 7 0.23 -17.05 -2.20
N TYR A 8 0.33 -18.37 -2.11
CA TYR A 8 0.35 -19.06 -0.82
C TYR A 8 1.55 -18.63 0.04
N GLN A 9 2.74 -18.54 -0.55
CA GLN A 9 3.97 -18.18 0.17
C GLN A 9 4.04 -16.71 0.61
N LEU A 10 3.35 -15.80 -0.07
CA LEU A 10 3.25 -14.38 0.33
C LEU A 10 2.61 -14.20 1.72
N SER A 11 1.81 -15.16 2.18
CA SER A 11 1.25 -15.19 3.53
C SER A 11 2.06 -16.03 4.53
N SER A 12 3.24 -16.54 4.14
CA SER A 12 4.05 -17.39 5.02
C SER A 12 4.43 -16.68 6.32
N ARG A 13 4.48 -17.44 7.43
CA ARG A 13 5.02 -16.95 8.71
C ARG A 13 6.55 -16.91 8.70
N ASP A 14 7.18 -17.69 7.82
CA ASP A 14 8.61 -17.62 7.60
C ASP A 14 8.92 -16.37 6.76
N LYS A 15 9.64 -15.43 7.36
CA LYS A 15 10.00 -14.15 6.74
C LYS A 15 10.88 -14.33 5.50
N ASN A 16 11.74 -15.36 5.46
CA ASN A 16 12.60 -15.64 4.31
C ASN A 16 11.76 -16.19 3.16
N VAL A 17 10.88 -17.17 3.43
CA VAL A 17 9.95 -17.69 2.42
C VAL A 17 9.08 -16.58 1.84
N LYS A 18 8.52 -15.72 2.70
CA LYS A 18 7.73 -14.57 2.26
C LYS A 18 8.57 -13.59 1.42
N HIS A 19 9.81 -13.32 1.83
CA HIS A 19 10.70 -12.42 1.11
C HIS A 19 11.02 -12.95 -0.29
N GLU A 20 11.42 -14.21 -0.42
CA GLU A 20 11.70 -14.85 -1.71
C GLU A 20 10.46 -14.88 -2.61
N ALA A 21 9.30 -15.23 -2.05
CA ALA A 21 8.03 -15.21 -2.79
C ALA A 21 7.70 -13.80 -3.32
N TRP A 22 7.97 -12.76 -2.53
CA TRP A 22 7.83 -11.38 -2.99
C TRP A 22 8.80 -11.05 -4.13
N LEU A 23 10.08 -11.44 -4.04
CA LEU A 23 11.06 -11.16 -5.10
C LEU A 23 10.62 -11.75 -6.44
N GLU A 24 10.13 -12.99 -6.45
CA GLU A 24 9.61 -13.62 -7.66
C GLU A 24 8.31 -12.96 -8.15
N THR A 25 7.42 -12.60 -7.22
CA THR A 25 6.19 -11.86 -7.54
C THR A 25 6.49 -10.51 -8.20
N GLU A 26 7.43 -9.75 -7.65
CA GLU A 26 7.86 -8.46 -8.18
C GLU A 26 8.49 -8.61 -9.58
N LYS A 27 9.29 -9.66 -9.82
CA LYS A 27 9.82 -9.97 -11.17
C LYS A 27 8.69 -10.21 -12.17
N ILE A 28 7.65 -10.96 -11.81
CA ILE A 28 6.49 -11.25 -12.67
C ILE A 28 5.67 -9.99 -12.94
N ILE A 29 5.51 -9.11 -11.95
CA ILE A 29 4.84 -7.82 -12.14
C ILE A 29 5.66 -6.92 -13.08
N ASN A 30 6.97 -6.82 -12.84
CA ASN A 30 7.88 -6.03 -13.66
C ASN A 30 7.96 -6.53 -15.12
N SER A 31 7.74 -7.82 -15.37
CA SER A 31 7.63 -8.37 -16.73
C SER A 31 6.29 -8.07 -17.42
N GLY A 32 5.33 -7.46 -16.71
CA GLY A 32 4.10 -6.92 -17.26
C GLY A 32 2.81 -7.55 -16.75
N ASN A 33 2.84 -8.46 -15.78
CA ASN A 33 1.63 -9.03 -15.19
C ASN A 33 0.99 -8.07 -14.18
N LEU A 34 0.35 -7.02 -14.70
CA LEU A 34 -0.30 -5.99 -13.87
C LEU A 34 -1.56 -6.51 -13.18
N GLN A 35 -2.19 -7.57 -13.68
CA GLN A 35 -3.33 -8.21 -13.00
C GLN A 35 -2.91 -8.80 -11.65
N LEU A 36 -1.71 -9.40 -11.58
CA LEU A 36 -1.15 -9.90 -10.32
C LEU A 36 -0.98 -8.74 -9.33
N LEU A 37 -0.41 -7.61 -9.76
CA LEU A 37 -0.28 -6.41 -8.93
C LEU A 37 -1.65 -5.93 -8.40
N LEU A 38 -2.64 -5.79 -9.29
CA LEU A 38 -3.99 -5.36 -8.93
C LEU A 38 -4.68 -6.30 -7.93
N ASN A 39 -4.43 -7.60 -8.02
CA ASN A 39 -4.93 -8.58 -7.06
C ASN A 39 -4.27 -8.42 -5.68
N LEU A 40 -2.99 -8.01 -5.64
CA LEU A 40 -2.23 -7.88 -4.40
C LEU A 40 -2.52 -6.57 -3.63
N LEU A 41 -3.14 -5.56 -4.25
CA LEU A 41 -3.54 -4.32 -3.56
C LEU A 41 -4.57 -4.52 -2.44
N CYS A 42 -5.30 -5.65 -2.48
CA CYS A 42 -6.25 -6.07 -1.45
C CYS A 42 -5.84 -7.39 -0.79
N PHE A 43 -4.56 -7.75 -0.84
CA PHE A 43 -4.10 -9.02 -0.30
C PHE A 43 -4.31 -9.11 1.21
N THR A 44 -4.55 -10.32 1.73
CA THR A 44 -4.86 -10.54 3.15
C THR A 44 -3.66 -10.27 4.05
N ASP A 45 -2.45 -10.58 3.62
CA ASP A 45 -1.22 -10.26 4.34
C ASP A 45 -0.86 -8.77 4.17
N HIS A 46 -0.82 -8.03 5.28
CA HIS A 46 -0.63 -6.57 5.26
C HIS A 46 0.74 -6.17 4.72
N GLY A 47 1.79 -6.97 4.99
CA GLY A 47 3.14 -6.70 4.48
C GLY A 47 3.22 -6.83 2.96
N THR A 48 2.59 -7.86 2.40
CA THR A 48 2.46 -8.03 0.94
C THR A 48 1.60 -6.94 0.33
N ARG A 49 0.46 -6.61 0.96
CA ARG A 49 -0.42 -5.51 0.53
C ARG A 49 0.34 -4.18 0.46
N TYR A 50 1.11 -3.85 1.51
CA TYR A 50 2.00 -2.68 1.55
C TYR A 50 2.96 -2.66 0.37
N ARG A 51 3.68 -3.76 0.13
CA ARG A 51 4.66 -3.83 -0.96
C ARG A 51 4.00 -3.66 -2.33
N ALA A 52 2.79 -4.19 -2.53
CA ALA A 52 2.03 -4.01 -3.76
C ALA A 52 1.65 -2.54 -3.97
N TRP A 53 1.11 -1.88 -2.94
CA TRP A 53 0.81 -0.45 -3.01
C TRP A 53 2.05 0.42 -3.24
N ASN A 54 3.18 0.08 -2.62
CA ASN A 54 4.46 0.78 -2.83
C ASN A 54 5.05 0.55 -4.23
N LEU A 55 4.66 -0.54 -4.92
CA LEU A 55 5.10 -0.86 -6.28
C LEU A 55 4.21 -0.22 -7.36
N LEU A 56 2.93 -0.02 -7.07
CA LEU A 56 1.92 0.54 -7.98
C LEU A 56 2.36 1.82 -8.74
N PRO A 57 3.03 2.80 -8.12
CA PRO A 57 3.41 4.05 -8.78
C PRO A 57 4.24 3.87 -10.06
N LYS A 58 5.00 2.77 -10.16
CA LYS A 58 5.79 2.42 -11.36
C LYS A 58 4.94 2.07 -12.58
N PHE A 59 3.64 1.86 -12.42
CA PHE A 59 2.72 1.33 -13.44
C PHE A 59 1.45 2.17 -13.62
N LEU A 60 1.37 3.37 -13.02
CA LEU A 60 0.17 4.21 -13.10
C LEU A 60 -0.15 4.70 -14.51
N ASP A 61 0.84 4.74 -15.40
CA ASP A 61 0.67 5.02 -16.84
C ASP A 61 0.02 3.87 -17.61
N ARG A 62 0.02 2.65 -17.04
CA ARG A 62 -0.44 1.40 -17.66
C ARG A 62 -1.68 0.81 -16.99
N ILE A 63 -2.07 1.32 -15.82
CA ILE A 63 -3.24 0.88 -15.06
C ILE A 63 -4.30 1.97 -15.14
N LYS A 64 -5.56 1.59 -15.37
CA LYS A 64 -6.62 2.59 -15.43
C LYS A 64 -6.95 3.11 -14.02
N ALA A 65 -7.24 4.40 -13.92
CA ALA A 65 -7.58 5.03 -12.64
C ALA A 65 -8.76 4.35 -11.92
N ASN A 66 -9.76 3.82 -12.65
CA ASN A 66 -10.88 3.12 -12.04
C ASN A 66 -10.45 1.80 -11.36
N GLU A 67 -9.47 1.09 -11.92
CA GLU A 67 -8.95 -0.14 -11.34
C GLU A 67 -8.25 0.15 -10.00
N VAL A 68 -7.53 1.27 -9.90
CA VAL A 68 -6.96 1.72 -8.62
C VAL A 68 -8.07 2.11 -7.63
N ARG A 69 -9.05 2.90 -8.08
CA ARG A 69 -10.16 3.40 -7.24
C ARG A 69 -10.98 2.29 -6.59
N GLU A 70 -11.27 1.23 -7.33
CA GLU A 70 -11.97 0.05 -6.81
C GLU A 70 -11.27 -0.62 -5.61
N ARG A 71 -9.97 -0.37 -5.42
CA ARG A 71 -9.14 -1.00 -4.38
C ARG A 71 -8.75 -0.03 -3.26
N LEU A 72 -9.12 1.24 -3.36
CA LEU A 72 -8.87 2.23 -2.31
C LEU A 72 -9.42 1.84 -0.93
N PRO A 73 -10.56 1.12 -0.78
CA PRO A 73 -10.99 0.63 0.53
C PRO A 73 -9.92 -0.18 1.26
N CYS A 74 -9.16 -1.01 0.53
CA CYS A 74 -8.08 -1.84 1.09
C CYS A 74 -6.88 -1.00 1.54
N LEU A 75 -6.65 0.16 0.90
CA LEU A 75 -5.64 1.11 1.34
C LEU A 75 -6.11 1.90 2.58
N LEU A 76 -7.37 2.34 2.58
CA LEU A 76 -7.97 3.02 3.74
C LEU A 76 -7.91 2.14 4.99
N GLU A 77 -8.04 0.81 4.85
CA GLU A 77 -7.78 -0.16 5.92
C GLU A 77 -6.35 -0.09 6.45
N MET A 78 -5.34 -0.01 5.58
CA MET A 78 -3.94 0.10 5.99
C MET A 78 -3.63 1.43 6.70
N LEU A 79 -4.28 2.52 6.31
CA LEU A 79 -4.12 3.83 6.94
C LEU A 79 -4.69 3.87 8.38
N LYS A 80 -5.55 2.91 8.73
CA LYS A 80 -6.15 2.72 10.08
C LYS A 80 -5.78 1.38 10.72
N ASP A 81 -4.75 0.71 10.21
CA ASP A 81 -4.28 -0.60 10.69
C ASP A 81 -3.99 -0.58 12.18
N GLU A 82 -4.11 -1.70 12.89
CA GLU A 82 -3.74 -1.76 14.32
C GLU A 82 -2.21 -1.70 14.52
N ASP A 83 -1.43 -2.22 13.56
CA ASP A 83 0.03 -2.13 13.58
C ASP A 83 0.50 -0.72 13.20
N ILE A 84 1.10 -0.03 14.16
CA ILE A 84 1.61 1.33 13.98
C ILE A 84 2.65 1.43 12.85
N ASN A 85 3.43 0.38 12.60
CA ASN A 85 4.43 0.37 11.53
C ASN A 85 3.77 0.29 10.16
N VAL A 86 2.70 -0.51 10.03
CA VAL A 86 1.91 -0.57 8.80
C VAL A 86 1.26 0.78 8.53
N ARG A 87 0.62 1.39 9.55
CA ARG A 87 0.04 2.73 9.42
C ARG A 87 1.09 3.74 8.97
N ARG A 88 2.21 3.84 9.70
CA ARG A 88 3.33 4.73 9.36
C ARG A 88 3.72 4.57 7.90
N LEU A 89 4.20 3.39 7.52
CA LEU A 89 4.71 3.14 6.17
C LEU A 89 3.67 3.45 5.09
N THR A 90 2.39 3.22 5.37
CA THR A 90 1.31 3.54 4.43
C THR A 90 1.09 5.05 4.30
N TRP A 91 1.02 5.78 5.41
CA TRP A 91 0.87 7.24 5.42
C TRP A 91 2.07 7.94 4.75
N TYR A 92 3.31 7.49 5.00
CA TYR A 92 4.51 8.14 4.44
C TYR A 92 4.83 7.72 2.99
N ASN A 93 4.87 6.41 2.73
CA ASN A 93 5.47 5.92 1.48
C ASN A 93 4.42 5.67 0.41
N VAL A 94 3.21 5.27 0.80
CA VAL A 94 2.18 4.89 -0.17
C VAL A 94 1.30 6.09 -0.50
N LEU A 95 0.70 6.71 0.52
CA LEU A 95 -0.35 7.71 0.32
C LEU A 95 0.06 8.86 -0.63
N PRO A 96 1.25 9.50 -0.49
CA PRO A 96 1.62 10.61 -1.37
C PRO A 96 1.67 10.22 -2.85
N GLN A 97 2.04 8.98 -3.15
CA GLN A 97 2.19 8.50 -4.52
C GLN A 97 0.85 8.23 -5.22
N ILE A 98 -0.21 8.02 -4.44
CA ILE A 98 -1.55 7.68 -4.96
C ILE A 98 -2.61 8.73 -4.58
N PHE A 99 -2.22 9.82 -3.91
CA PHE A 99 -3.12 10.83 -3.35
C PHE A 99 -4.14 11.35 -4.36
N GLN A 100 -3.73 11.50 -5.62
CA GLN A 100 -4.58 11.91 -6.75
C GLN A 100 -5.82 11.02 -6.99
N PHE A 101 -5.83 9.78 -6.50
CA PHE A 101 -6.94 8.84 -6.67
C PHE A 101 -7.97 8.91 -5.53
N LEU A 102 -7.61 9.49 -4.39
CA LEU A 102 -8.41 9.48 -3.17
C LEU A 102 -9.39 10.65 -3.09
N ASP A 103 -10.50 10.41 -2.40
CA ASP A 103 -11.39 11.46 -1.94
C ASP A 103 -10.82 12.09 -0.64
N LYS A 104 -10.58 13.40 -0.68
CA LYS A 104 -10.07 14.15 0.47
C LYS A 104 -11.03 14.05 1.68
N GLU A 105 -12.33 13.95 1.45
CA GLU A 105 -13.31 13.83 2.53
C GLU A 105 -13.21 12.48 3.24
N GLU A 106 -12.80 11.40 2.55
CA GLU A 106 -12.52 10.12 3.19
C GLU A 106 -11.27 10.19 4.07
N LEU A 107 -10.22 10.86 3.58
CA LEU A 107 -8.98 11.05 4.35
C LEU A 107 -9.19 11.91 5.59
N LYS A 108 -9.99 12.98 5.51
CA LYS A 108 -10.36 13.82 6.66
C LYS A 108 -10.98 13.01 7.79
N ARG A 109 -11.82 12.01 7.48
CA ARG A 109 -12.48 11.15 8.48
C ARG A 109 -11.50 10.27 9.27
N ILE A 110 -10.35 9.94 8.68
CA ILE A 110 -9.33 9.07 9.29
C ILE A 110 -8.05 9.82 9.68
N ARG A 111 -8.04 11.16 9.59
CA ARG A 111 -6.91 12.02 9.94
C ARG A 111 -6.29 11.71 11.30
N LYS A 112 -7.10 11.39 12.32
CA LYS A 112 -6.60 11.05 13.67
C LYS A 112 -5.50 9.98 13.63
N TYR A 113 -5.57 9.03 12.68
CA TYR A 113 -4.57 7.99 12.52
C TYR A 113 -3.24 8.53 11.94
N CYS A 114 -3.29 9.57 11.11
CA CYS A 114 -2.12 10.34 10.64
C CYS A 114 -1.43 11.03 11.83
N GLU A 115 -2.21 11.67 12.70
CA GLU A 115 -1.69 12.38 13.89
C GLU A 115 -1.05 11.41 14.90
N GLU A 116 -1.66 10.25 15.13
CA GLU A 116 -1.11 9.20 16.00
C GLU A 116 0.26 8.70 15.53
N VAL A 117 0.50 8.68 14.22
CA VAL A 117 1.75 8.16 13.66
C VAL A 117 2.82 9.24 13.46
N ALA A 118 2.47 10.52 13.66
CA ALA A 118 3.37 11.68 13.64
C ALA A 118 4.16 11.77 14.96
N SER A 119 5.18 10.93 15.09
CA SER A 119 6.17 10.99 16.19
C SER A 119 7.35 11.88 15.83
N ASP A 120 8.17 12.27 16.81
CA ASP A 120 9.32 13.17 16.64
C ASP A 120 10.22 12.83 15.45
N ASP A 121 10.58 11.56 15.22
CA ASP A 121 11.43 11.13 14.10
C ASP A 121 10.83 11.37 12.70
N TRP A 122 9.52 11.59 12.63
CA TRP A 122 8.76 11.64 11.38
C TRP A 122 7.75 12.80 11.31
N LYS A 123 7.76 13.66 12.32
CA LYS A 123 6.73 14.67 12.55
C LYS A 123 6.65 15.67 11.41
N GLU A 124 7.78 16.15 10.90
CA GLU A 124 7.81 17.12 9.79
C GLU A 124 7.24 16.53 8.49
N LEU A 125 7.57 15.27 8.18
CA LEU A 125 7.12 14.57 6.97
C LEU A 125 5.61 14.26 6.99
N LEU A 126 5.04 13.91 8.15
CA LEU A 126 3.58 13.78 8.25
C LEU A 126 2.87 15.08 8.39
N ASP A 127 3.46 16.08 9.05
CA ASP A 127 2.78 17.37 9.17
C ASP A 127 2.44 17.92 7.78
N GLU A 128 3.32 17.77 6.80
CA GLU A 128 3.04 18.14 5.41
C GLU A 128 1.90 17.29 4.81
N THR A 129 2.03 15.96 4.86
CA THR A 129 1.01 15.05 4.30
C THR A 129 -0.36 15.22 4.98
N CYS A 130 -0.40 15.36 6.31
CA CYS A 130 -1.64 15.56 7.06
C CYS A 130 -2.23 16.97 6.82
N ARG A 131 -1.41 18.01 6.59
CA ARG A 131 -1.89 19.37 6.23
C ARG A 131 -2.44 19.42 4.82
N GLU A 132 -1.89 18.68 3.86
CA GLU A 132 -2.43 18.62 2.49
C GLU A 132 -3.86 18.05 2.42
N ILE A 133 -4.28 17.29 3.44
CA ILE A 133 -5.66 16.82 3.59
C ILE A 133 -6.62 17.99 3.91
N GLU A 134 -6.12 19.10 4.46
CA GLU A 134 -6.92 20.29 4.82
C GLU A 134 -7.14 21.28 3.66
N LEU A 135 -6.22 21.33 2.67
CA LEU A 135 -6.29 22.20 1.48
C LEU A 135 -7.27 21.68 0.42
#